data_AF-A0A2P6R4X9-F1
#
_entry.id   AF-A0A2P6R4X9-F1
#
_cell.length_a   1.000
_cell.length_b   1.000
_cell.length_c   1.000
_cell.angle_alpha   90.00
_cell.angle_beta   90.00
_cell.angle_gamma   90.00
#
_symmetry.space_group_name_H-M   'P 1'
#
loop_
_entity.id
_entity.type
_entity.pdbx_description
1 polymer ?
#
loop_
_entity_poly.entity_id
_entity_poly.type
_entity_poly.pdbx_seq_one_letter_code
_entity_poly.pdbx_strand_id
1 'polypeptide(L)'
;MGFNTRMNYLSRSKHDGTIIARTFVCSKEGYRKPDRRDKKTVNPRAPTRVGCMAMLSIKKLNIGKWVVTKFIKEHNHALIASKRPKGLIEDQIPDDKTKIEELTQELFLERERSASLRKVIDLLFEHIEEHTQDLSKKVQYVVDKVKEIESEGTDRHKLR
;
A
#
# COMPACT_ATOMS: atom_id res chain seq x y z
N MET A 1 12.04 -33.07 4.70
CA MET A 1 11.75 -33.13 6.15
C MET A 1 11.12 -31.82 6.58
N GLY A 2 10.09 -31.84 7.43
CA GLY A 2 9.39 -30.62 7.85
C GLY A 2 8.74 -30.79 9.22
N PHE A 3 8.20 -29.70 9.77
CA PHE A 3 7.38 -29.72 10.98
C PHE A 3 6.21 -28.77 10.81
N ASN A 4 5.14 -29.04 11.55
CA ASN A 4 4.01 -28.14 11.63
C ASN A 4 4.30 -27.03 12.64
N THR A 5 3.96 -25.80 12.29
CA THR A 5 4.07 -24.62 13.16
C THR A 5 2.69 -24.15 13.60
N ARG A 6 2.62 -23.52 14.77
CA ARG A 6 1.45 -22.78 15.26
C ARG A 6 1.83 -21.34 15.59
N MET A 7 0.88 -20.42 15.45
CA MET A 7 1.04 -19.05 15.94
C MET A 7 0.87 -19.05 17.46
N ASN A 8 1.85 -18.50 18.19
CA ASN A 8 1.82 -18.44 19.64
C ASN A 8 1.51 -17.02 20.15
N TYR A 9 2.18 -16.02 19.59
CA TYR A 9 2.02 -14.62 19.99
C TYR A 9 1.95 -13.72 18.76
N LEU A 10 1.04 -12.74 18.81
CA LEU A 10 0.84 -11.71 17.81
C LEU A 10 0.78 -10.36 18.53
N SER A 11 1.57 -9.39 18.08
CA SER A 11 1.55 -8.02 18.58
C SER A 11 1.17 -7.07 17.45
N ARG A 12 0.28 -6.13 17.75
CA ARG A 12 -0.19 -5.11 16.82
C ARG A 12 0.13 -3.71 17.36
N SER A 13 0.44 -2.79 16.45
CA SER A 13 0.56 -1.36 16.75
C SER A 13 -0.76 -0.85 17.32
N LYS A 14 -0.67 -0.06 18.39
CA LYS A 14 -1.86 0.59 18.98
C LYS A 14 -2.38 1.75 18.11
N HIS A 15 -1.53 2.30 17.24
CA HIS A 15 -1.89 3.44 16.38
C HIS A 15 -2.64 2.97 15.13
N ASP A 16 -2.05 2.01 14.39
CA ASP A 16 -2.55 1.63 13.05
C ASP A 16 -3.11 0.20 12.99
N GLY A 17 -3.07 -0.56 14.09
CA GLY A 17 -3.48 -1.97 14.11
C GLY A 17 -2.57 -2.92 13.31
N THR A 18 -1.50 -2.40 12.70
CA THR A 18 -0.52 -3.15 11.90
C THR A 18 0.26 -4.15 12.75
N ILE A 19 0.65 -5.28 12.18
CA ILE A 19 1.39 -6.31 12.94
C ILE A 19 2.84 -5.84 13.13
N ILE A 20 3.28 -5.78 14.39
CA ILE A 20 4.62 -5.33 14.79
C ILE A 20 5.49 -6.47 15.32
N ALA A 21 4.90 -7.59 15.76
CA ALA A 21 5.66 -8.78 16.14
C ALA A 21 4.82 -10.05 15.98
N ARG A 22 5.51 -11.17 15.72
CA ARG A 22 4.88 -12.49 15.60
C ARG A 22 5.83 -13.57 16.10
N THR A 23 5.29 -14.55 16.81
CA THR A 23 6.02 -15.74 17.27
C THR A 23 5.38 -17.01 16.74
N PHE A 24 6.16 -17.79 16.01
CA PHE A 24 5.86 -19.13 15.54
C PHE A 24 6.52 -20.15 16.44
N VAL A 25 5.82 -21.24 16.74
CA VAL A 25 6.34 -22.34 17.55
C VAL A 25 5.99 -23.68 16.92
N CYS A 26 6.68 -24.75 17.29
CA CYS A 26 6.31 -26.09 16.84
C CYS A 26 4.89 -26.47 17.30
N SER A 27 4.15 -27.24 16.50
CA SER A 27 2.84 -27.78 16.89
C SER A 27 2.90 -28.59 18.17
N LYS A 28 4.05 -29.23 18.45
CA LYS A 28 4.31 -29.98 19.67
C LYS A 28 4.93 -29.14 20.81
N GLU A 29 4.92 -27.80 20.71
CA GLU A 29 5.52 -26.90 21.72
C GLU A 29 4.76 -26.90 23.04
N GLY A 30 5.52 -26.92 24.13
CA GLY A 30 5.05 -26.84 25.51
C GLY A 30 4.40 -28.13 26.02
N TYR A 31 3.80 -28.06 27.21
CA TYR A 31 2.99 -29.14 27.77
C TYR A 31 1.55 -28.69 27.91
N ARG A 32 0.60 -29.57 27.60
CA ARG A 32 -0.82 -29.28 27.82
C ARG A 32 -1.06 -29.28 29.33
N LYS A 33 -1.67 -28.22 29.86
CA LYS A 33 -2.12 -28.22 31.26
C LYS A 33 -3.10 -29.40 31.47
N PRO A 34 -3.06 -30.08 32.63
CA PRO A 34 -3.99 -31.15 32.91
C PRO A 34 -5.43 -30.63 32.74
N ASP A 35 -6.22 -31.36 31.95
CA ASP A 35 -7.61 -31.01 31.67
C ASP A 35 -8.41 -31.16 32.95
N ARG A 36 -8.96 -30.06 33.48
CA ARG A 36 -9.71 -30.04 34.75
C ARG A 36 -11.19 -30.41 34.57
N ARG A 37 -11.61 -30.81 33.36
CA ARG A 37 -13.00 -31.21 33.09
C ARG A 37 -13.25 -32.61 33.61
N ASP A 38 -14.44 -32.81 34.19
CA ASP A 38 -14.88 -34.10 34.72
C ASP A 38 -14.75 -35.23 33.69
N LYS A 39 -14.51 -36.46 34.18
CA LYS A 39 -14.24 -37.71 33.46
C LYS A 39 -15.31 -38.15 32.43
N LYS A 40 -16.29 -37.30 32.09
CA LYS A 40 -17.37 -37.54 31.12
C LYS A 40 -17.02 -37.21 29.66
N THR A 41 -15.78 -36.82 29.35
CA THR A 41 -15.38 -36.55 27.95
C THR A 41 -15.15 -37.87 27.21
N VAL A 42 -16.09 -38.23 26.31
CA VAL A 42 -16.12 -39.50 25.55
C VAL A 42 -14.94 -39.68 24.58
N ASN A 43 -14.23 -38.61 24.22
CA ASN A 43 -13.02 -38.71 23.38
C ASN A 43 -11.97 -37.65 23.78
N PRO A 44 -11.08 -37.93 24.75
CA PRO A 44 -10.00 -37.02 25.10
C PRO A 44 -8.99 -36.92 23.94
N ARG A 45 -8.75 -35.70 23.45
CA ARG A 45 -7.71 -35.47 22.42
C ARG A 45 -6.35 -35.95 22.94
N ALA A 46 -5.69 -36.81 22.18
CA ALA A 46 -4.36 -37.29 22.53
C ALA A 46 -3.38 -36.13 22.79
N PRO A 47 -2.48 -36.24 23.78
CA PRO A 47 -1.47 -35.23 24.05
C PRO A 47 -0.47 -35.17 22.89
N THR A 48 -0.60 -34.16 22.03
CA THR A 48 0.29 -33.96 20.87
C THR A 48 1.52 -33.11 21.20
N ARG A 49 1.53 -32.41 22.34
CA ARG A 49 2.62 -31.53 22.77
C ARG A 49 3.60 -32.28 23.67
N VAL A 50 4.87 -32.28 23.27
CA VAL A 50 5.96 -33.04 23.93
C VAL A 50 6.98 -32.14 24.61
N GLY A 51 6.64 -30.88 24.86
CA GLY A 51 7.58 -29.90 25.41
C GLY A 51 8.60 -29.38 24.41
N CYS A 52 8.32 -29.44 23.10
CA CYS A 52 9.25 -28.94 22.09
C CYS A 52 9.50 -27.44 22.29
N MET A 53 10.74 -26.98 22.16
CA MET A 53 11.09 -25.56 22.37
C MET A 53 11.34 -24.81 21.06
N ALA A 54 11.30 -25.49 19.92
CA ALA A 54 11.52 -24.89 18.62
C ALA A 54 10.56 -23.72 18.37
N MET A 55 11.14 -22.55 18.08
CA MET A 55 10.40 -21.30 17.90
C MET A 55 11.13 -20.30 17.02
N LEU A 56 10.36 -19.41 16.41
CA LEU A 56 10.83 -18.27 15.64
C LEU A 56 10.01 -17.04 16.03
N SER A 57 10.66 -16.06 16.63
CA SER A 57 10.07 -14.75 16.93
C SER A 57 10.64 -13.70 16.00
N ILE A 58 9.76 -12.91 15.40
CA ILE A 58 10.10 -11.79 14.53
C ILE A 58 9.45 -10.51 15.04
N LYS A 59 10.15 -9.38 14.87
CA LYS A 59 9.67 -8.04 15.23
C LYS A 59 10.00 -7.05 14.13
N LYS A 60 9.08 -6.12 13.88
CA LYS A 60 9.26 -4.98 13.00
C LYS A 60 9.97 -3.86 13.76
N LEU A 61 11.09 -3.39 13.21
CA LEU A 61 11.81 -2.20 13.67
C LEU A 61 11.08 -0.94 13.21
N ASN A 62 11.38 0.19 13.87
CA ASN A 62 10.80 1.50 13.53
C ASN A 62 11.10 1.91 12.07
N ILE A 63 12.22 1.44 11.50
CA ILE A 63 12.60 1.67 10.09
C ILE A 63 11.86 0.75 9.10
N GLY A 64 10.82 0.04 9.54
CA GLY A 64 10.01 -0.85 8.71
C GLY A 64 10.61 -2.23 8.44
N LYS A 65 11.87 -2.46 8.78
CA LYS A 65 12.57 -3.75 8.59
C LYS A 65 12.14 -4.79 9.63
N TRP A 66 12.03 -6.04 9.22
CA TRP A 66 11.77 -7.17 10.12
C TRP A 66 13.07 -7.82 10.57
N VAL A 67 13.17 -8.12 11.87
CA VAL A 67 14.30 -8.82 12.45
C VAL A 67 13.84 -10.05 13.22
N VAL A 68 14.64 -11.11 13.16
CA VAL A 68 14.46 -12.29 14.00
C VAL A 68 14.99 -11.95 15.39
N THR A 69 14.12 -12.01 16.40
CA THR A 69 14.48 -11.72 17.80
C THR A 69 14.84 -12.96 18.58
N LYS A 70 14.27 -14.12 18.21
CA LYS A 70 14.58 -15.41 18.83
C LYS A 70 14.38 -16.52 17.82
N PHE A 71 15.35 -17.42 17.74
CA PHE A 71 15.27 -18.61 16.90
C PHE A 71 15.83 -19.81 17.66
N ILE A 72 14.99 -20.82 17.86
CA ILE A 72 15.35 -22.12 18.40
C ILE A 72 15.03 -23.12 17.31
N LYS A 73 16.08 -23.76 16.77
CA LYS A 73 15.98 -24.69 15.64
C LYS A 73 15.75 -26.12 16.14
N GLU A 74 16.18 -26.42 17.35
CA GLU A 74 16.26 -27.75 17.92
C GLU A 74 14.87 -28.28 18.27
N HIS A 75 14.58 -29.50 17.79
CA HIS A 75 13.38 -30.24 18.14
C HIS A 75 13.74 -31.43 19.03
N ASN A 76 12.95 -31.67 20.06
CA ASN A 76 13.09 -32.85 20.93
C ASN A 76 12.30 -34.07 20.42
N HIS A 77 11.89 -34.05 19.15
CA HIS A 77 11.12 -35.13 18.52
C HIS A 77 11.50 -35.24 17.04
N ALA A 78 11.28 -36.42 16.45
CA ALA A 78 11.46 -36.61 15.03
C ALA A 78 10.58 -35.65 14.22
N LEU A 79 11.18 -35.07 13.18
CA LEU A 79 10.51 -34.24 12.19
C LEU A 79 9.80 -35.15 11.20
N ILE A 80 8.51 -35.39 11.41
CA ILE A 80 7.71 -36.18 10.48
C ILE A 80 7.59 -35.40 9.18
N ALA A 81 7.89 -36.02 8.04
CA ALA A 81 7.60 -35.44 6.73
C ALA A 81 6.09 -35.12 6.66
N SER A 82 5.73 -33.86 6.83
CA SER A 82 4.34 -33.43 6.71
C SER A 82 3.90 -33.74 5.27
N LYS A 83 3.01 -34.72 5.10
CA LYS A 83 2.13 -34.74 3.92
C LYS A 83 1.40 -33.40 3.99
N ARG A 84 1.80 -32.42 3.19
CA ARG A 84 1.18 -31.10 3.18
C ARG A 84 -0.33 -31.32 2.97
N PRO A 85 -1.22 -30.90 3.88
CA PRO A 85 -2.58 -30.60 3.45
C PRO A 85 -2.42 -29.41 2.50
N LYS A 86 -2.64 -29.64 1.20
CA LYS A 86 -2.86 -28.55 0.25
C LYS A 86 -4.03 -27.74 0.82
N GLY A 87 -3.81 -26.50 1.27
CA GLY A 87 -4.92 -25.60 1.62
C GLY A 87 -4.86 -24.81 2.94
N LEU A 88 -3.82 -24.90 3.80
CA LEU A 88 -3.83 -24.14 5.08
C LEU A 88 -2.92 -22.91 5.14
N ILE A 89 -2.11 -22.63 4.11
CA ILE A 89 -1.32 -21.38 4.04
C ILE A 89 -2.02 -20.34 3.15
N GLU A 90 -2.91 -20.77 2.25
CA GLU A 90 -3.61 -19.88 1.31
C GLU A 90 -4.62 -18.96 2.03
N ASP A 91 -5.37 -19.47 3.01
CA ASP A 91 -6.51 -18.77 3.61
C ASP A 91 -6.16 -17.63 4.61
N GLN A 92 -4.88 -17.42 4.94
CA GLN A 92 -4.46 -16.35 5.88
C GLN A 92 -3.62 -15.24 5.26
N ILE A 93 -3.33 -15.35 3.97
CA ILE A 93 -2.80 -14.24 3.19
C ILE A 93 -4.05 -13.66 2.51
N PRO A 94 -4.47 -12.41 2.82
CA PRO A 94 -5.46 -11.74 1.99
C PRO A 94 -5.04 -11.93 0.54
N ASP A 95 -5.97 -12.18 -0.37
CA ASP A 95 -5.63 -12.44 -1.77
C ASP A 95 -5.10 -11.16 -2.43
N ASP A 96 -3.85 -10.82 -2.09
CA ASP A 96 -3.16 -9.62 -2.49
C ASP A 96 -3.03 -9.62 -4.02
N LYS A 97 -3.07 -10.80 -4.67
CA LYS A 97 -3.02 -10.92 -6.13
C LYS A 97 -4.25 -10.31 -6.79
N THR A 98 -5.46 -10.67 -6.37
CA THR A 98 -6.68 -10.06 -6.92
C THR A 98 -6.75 -8.58 -6.59
N LYS A 99 -6.34 -8.16 -5.38
CA LYS A 99 -6.30 -6.74 -5.03
C LYS A 99 -5.27 -5.95 -5.85
N ILE A 100 -4.11 -6.54 -6.14
CA ILE A 100 -3.10 -5.94 -7.03
C ILE A 100 -3.67 -5.79 -8.45
N GLU A 101 -4.33 -6.82 -8.98
CA GLU A 101 -4.93 -6.79 -10.31
C GLU A 101 -6.04 -5.73 -10.41
N GLU A 102 -6.96 -5.68 -9.44
CA GLU A 102 -8.01 -4.65 -9.35
C GLU A 102 -7.43 -3.23 -9.31
N LEU A 103 -6.49 -2.97 -8.37
CA LEU A 103 -5.89 -1.64 -8.22
C LEU A 103 -5.07 -1.23 -9.45
N THR A 104 -4.46 -2.20 -10.12
CA THR A 104 -3.72 -1.95 -11.37
C THR A 104 -4.68 -1.52 -12.48
N GLN A 105 -5.85 -2.18 -12.58
CA GLN A 105 -6.87 -1.81 -13.55
C GLN A 105 -7.48 -0.44 -13.25
N GLU A 106 -7.79 -0.16 -11.98
CA GLU A 106 -8.33 1.14 -11.55
C GLU A 106 -7.34 2.29 -11.84
N LEU A 107 -6.06 2.07 -11.55
CA LEU A 107 -4.99 3.03 -11.86
C LEU A 107 -4.80 3.25 -13.36
N PHE A 108 -5.00 2.21 -14.18
CA PHE A 108 -4.97 2.35 -15.64
C PHE A 108 -6.11 3.26 -16.13
N LEU A 109 -7.34 3.03 -15.68
CA LEU A 109 -8.50 3.85 -16.05
C LEU A 109 -8.34 5.31 -15.59
N GLU A 110 -7.84 5.52 -14.37
CA GLU A 110 -7.63 6.87 -13.84
C GLU A 110 -6.55 7.64 -14.64
N ARG A 111 -5.51 6.95 -15.11
CA ARG A 111 -4.50 7.53 -16.00
C ARG A 111 -5.10 7.95 -17.33
N GLU A 112 -5.97 7.13 -17.92
CA GLU A 112 -6.63 7.44 -19.19
C GLU A 112 -7.59 8.64 -19.07
N ARG A 113 -8.36 8.69 -17.98
CA ARG A 113 -9.20 9.83 -17.63
C ARG A 113 -8.37 11.10 -17.43
N SER A 114 -7.30 11.02 -16.66
CA SER A 114 -6.38 12.15 -16.41
C SER A 114 -5.74 12.66 -17.69
N ALA A 115 -5.34 11.76 -18.61
CA ALA A 115 -4.80 12.14 -19.90
C ALA A 115 -5.84 12.87 -20.77
N SER A 116 -7.10 12.44 -20.73
CA SER A 116 -8.19 13.08 -21.45
C SER A 116 -8.48 14.48 -20.91
N LEU A 117 -8.55 14.64 -19.59
CA LEU A 117 -8.73 15.95 -18.95
C LEU A 117 -7.57 16.90 -19.27
N ARG A 118 -6.33 16.41 -19.27
CA ARG A 118 -5.15 17.20 -19.65
C ARG A 118 -5.28 17.76 -21.06
N LYS A 119 -5.68 16.95 -22.03
CA LYS A 119 -5.91 17.41 -23.42
C LYS A 119 -6.94 18.54 -23.50
N VAL A 120 -8.04 18.45 -22.73
CA VAL A 120 -9.06 19.51 -22.69
C VAL A 120 -8.49 20.80 -22.11
N ILE A 121 -7.69 20.69 -21.05
CA ILE A 121 -7.03 21.84 -20.42
C ILE A 121 -6.05 22.49 -21.40
N ASP A 122 -5.24 21.70 -22.10
CA ASP A 122 -4.27 22.21 -23.09
C ASP A 122 -4.99 22.99 -24.20
N LEU A 123 -6.10 22.47 -24.74
CA LEU A 123 -6.92 23.16 -25.74
C LEU A 123 -7.51 24.48 -25.23
N LEU A 124 -7.98 24.51 -23.98
CA LEU A 124 -8.50 25.74 -23.37
C LEU A 124 -7.40 26.80 -23.20
N PHE A 125 -6.20 26.38 -22.81
CA PHE A 125 -5.06 27.29 -22.70
C PHE A 125 -4.64 27.86 -24.05
N GLU A 126 -4.54 27.02 -25.09
CA GLU A 126 -4.26 27.49 -26.45
C GLU A 126 -5.28 28.54 -26.91
N HIS A 127 -6.58 28.27 -26.68
CA HIS A 127 -7.63 29.22 -27.05
C HIS A 127 -7.53 30.55 -26.29
N ILE A 128 -7.25 30.51 -24.98
CA ILE A 128 -7.06 31.71 -24.16
C ILE A 128 -5.85 32.51 -24.66
N GLU A 129 -4.75 31.83 -24.99
CA GLU A 129 -3.54 32.46 -25.49
C GLU A 129 -3.77 33.14 -26.83
N GLU A 130 -4.42 32.48 -27.79
CA GLU A 130 -4.80 33.06 -29.08
C GLU A 130 -5.67 34.32 -28.92
N HIS A 131 -6.71 34.24 -28.09
CA HIS A 131 -7.60 35.37 -27.84
C HIS A 131 -6.87 36.54 -27.17
N THR A 132 -5.96 36.25 -26.24
CA THR A 132 -5.15 37.28 -25.56
C THR A 132 -4.20 37.98 -26.54
N GLN A 133 -3.59 37.22 -27.46
CA GLN A 133 -2.73 37.78 -28.51
C GLN A 133 -3.52 38.64 -29.51
N ASP A 134 -4.70 38.20 -29.95
CA ASP A 134 -5.55 38.99 -30.85
C ASP A 134 -6.01 40.30 -30.22
N LEU A 135 -6.45 40.25 -28.97
CA LEU A 135 -6.84 41.44 -28.22
C LEU A 135 -5.67 42.41 -28.05
N SER A 136 -4.47 41.89 -27.73
CA SER A 136 -3.26 42.69 -27.62
C SER A 136 -2.92 43.41 -28.93
N LYS A 137 -3.02 42.71 -30.08
CA LYS A 137 -2.82 43.32 -31.41
C LYS A 137 -3.83 44.44 -31.69
N LYS A 138 -5.11 44.23 -31.36
CA LYS A 138 -6.15 45.26 -31.55
C LYS A 138 -5.91 46.50 -30.67
N VAL A 139 -5.53 46.30 -29.41
CA VAL A 139 -5.18 47.41 -28.51
C VAL A 139 -3.97 48.16 -29.04
N GLN A 140 -2.93 47.44 -29.47
CA GLN A 140 -1.73 48.06 -30.05
C GLN A 140 -2.07 48.89 -31.29
N TYR A 141 -2.90 48.37 -32.19
CA TYR A 141 -3.38 49.11 -33.35
C TYR A 141 -4.10 50.41 -32.97
N VAL A 142 -5.00 50.37 -31.98
CA VAL A 142 -5.68 51.57 -31.50
C VAL A 142 -4.70 52.57 -30.89
N VAL A 143 -3.75 52.10 -30.07
CA VAL A 143 -2.70 52.95 -29.48
C VAL A 143 -1.86 53.64 -30.56
N ASP A 144 -1.47 52.90 -31.60
CA ASP A 144 -0.67 53.44 -32.70
C ASP A 144 -1.48 54.47 -33.50
N LYS A 145 -2.77 54.22 -33.78
CA LYS A 145 -3.67 55.18 -34.42
C LYS A 145 -3.89 56.45 -33.59
N VAL A 146 -4.03 56.32 -32.27
CA VAL A 146 -4.16 57.49 -31.37
C VAL A 146 -2.88 58.32 -31.39
N LYS A 147 -1.69 57.69 -31.33
CA LYS A 147 -0.40 58.39 -31.42
C LYS A 147 -0.22 59.13 -32.75
N GLU A 148 -0.61 58.52 -33.87
CA GLU A 148 -0.60 59.18 -35.18
C GLU A 148 -1.44 60.48 -35.13
N ILE A 149 -2.67 60.40 -34.62
CA ILE A 149 -3.56 61.57 -34.51
C ILE A 149 -2.99 62.64 -33.57
N GLU A 150 -2.43 62.26 -32.42
CA GLU A 150 -1.78 63.19 -31.50
C GLU A 150 -0.60 63.91 -32.16
N SER A 151 0.21 63.20 -32.95
CA SER A 151 1.34 63.80 -33.67
C SER A 151 0.90 64.83 -34.72
N GLU A 152 -0.17 64.56 -35.47
CA GLU A 152 -0.75 65.50 -36.45
C GLU A 152 -1.43 66.72 -35.80
N GLY A 153 -1.97 66.57 -34.58
CA GLY A 153 -2.56 67.67 -33.82
C GLY A 153 -1.51 68.61 -33.23
N THR A 154 -0.34 68.07 -32.86
CA THR A 154 0.77 68.84 -32.27
C THR A 154 1.46 69.73 -33.32
N ASP A 155 1.53 69.29 -34.58
CA ASP A 155 2.09 70.07 -35.69
C ASP A 155 1.20 71.26 -36.09
N ARG A 156 -0.12 71.10 -36.03
CA ARG A 156 -1.08 72.18 -36.30
C ARG A 156 -1.06 73.29 -35.25
N HIS A 157 -0.66 72.99 -34.00
CA HIS A 157 -0.49 73.99 -32.95
C HIS A 157 0.85 74.74 -32.99
N LYS A 158 1.86 74.27 -33.74
CA LYS A 158 3.15 74.97 -33.92
C LYS A 158 3.17 75.95 -35.11
N LEU A 159 2.17 75.90 -35.98
CA LEU A 159 2.04 76.74 -37.18
C LEU A 159 1.15 77.99 -36.98
N ARG A 160 0.83 78.35 -35.73
CA ARG A 160 0.03 79.54 -35.40
C ARG A 160 0.74 80.44 -34.40
#